data_AF-A0A2V9DS53-F1
#
_entry.id   AF-A0A2V9DS53-F1
#
_cell.length_a   1.000
_cell.length_b   1.000
_cell.length_c   1.000
_cell.angle_alpha   90.00
_cell.angle_beta   90.00
_cell.angle_gamma   90.00
#
_symmetry.space_group_name_H-M   'P 1'
#
loop_
_entity.id
_entity.type
_entity.pdbx_description
1 polymer ?
#
loop_
_entity_poly.entity_id
_entity_poly.type
_entity_poly.pdbx_seq_one_letter_code
_entity_poly.pdbx_strand_id
1 'polypeptide(L)'
;MSQVLLNLGCGDRLHSAWTNLDFTSNSPAVQSHDLRRGIPLKDGVADAVYLSHLLEHFPRKEGQDLLKECYRVLRRGGVLRVVVPDLERTARLYLQALENALRGYQEWELRYDWMMLELYDQTVRETSGGGMLEYFQQKTVRERSFVLERLGGEARRLMRPVEACTSQQGRRHSSLTAGVFLRLRQLPSVARAKFLRLMLGGRDYRALEVGRFRLHGEVHQWMYDQFSLARALRSAGFEQSLAVGPTESQIPGWAEFYLDSEPDGAVYKPDSLYMEALKP
;
A
#
# COMPACT_ATOMS: atom_id res chain seq x y z
N MET A 1 16.17 28.01 6.87
CA MET A 1 14.79 27.56 7.16
C MET A 1 14.83 26.05 7.30
N SER A 2 14.03 25.46 8.19
CA SER A 2 13.89 23.99 8.29
C SER A 2 13.23 23.46 7.02
N GLN A 3 13.69 22.31 6.52
CA GLN A 3 13.06 21.63 5.38
C GLN A 3 11.62 21.20 5.72
N VAL A 4 10.74 21.25 4.72
CA VAL A 4 9.36 20.77 4.80
C VAL A 4 9.26 19.45 4.03
N LEU A 5 9.16 18.35 4.76
CA LEU A 5 9.13 16.99 4.22
C LEU A 5 7.77 16.34 4.49
N LEU A 6 7.13 15.76 3.47
CA LEU A 6 5.82 15.10 3.58
C LEU A 6 5.90 13.60 3.30
N ASN A 7 5.40 12.79 4.22
CA ASN A 7 5.30 11.34 4.07
C ASN A 7 3.81 10.96 3.98
N LEU A 8 3.36 10.52 2.80
CA LEU A 8 1.96 10.24 2.50
C LEU A 8 1.69 8.74 2.54
N GLY A 9 0.62 8.32 3.22
CA GLY A 9 0.30 6.90 3.40
C GLY A 9 1.35 6.22 4.28
N CYS A 10 1.75 6.88 5.37
CA CYS A 10 2.94 6.50 6.11
C CYS A 10 2.83 5.14 6.83
N GLY A 11 1.61 4.66 7.12
CA GLY A 11 1.40 3.48 7.96
C GLY A 11 2.23 3.56 9.25
N ASP A 12 3.02 2.52 9.51
CA ASP A 12 3.95 2.45 10.65
C ASP A 12 5.37 2.95 10.32
N ARG A 13 5.63 3.39 9.09
CA ARG A 13 6.94 3.89 8.64
C ARG A 13 7.02 5.40 8.81
N LEU A 14 7.51 5.80 9.98
CA LEU A 14 7.53 7.18 10.44
C LEU A 14 8.95 7.68 10.63
N HIS A 15 9.15 8.97 10.37
CA HIS A 15 10.34 9.68 10.80
C HIS A 15 9.95 11.06 11.32
N SER A 16 10.60 11.52 12.40
CA SER A 16 10.23 12.75 13.12
C SER A 16 10.46 14.03 12.31
N ALA A 17 11.40 14.01 11.36
CA ALA A 17 11.63 15.10 10.42
C ALA A 17 10.52 15.25 9.36
N TRP A 18 9.62 14.26 9.24
CA TRP A 18 8.58 14.22 8.21
C TRP A 18 7.21 14.51 8.82
N THR A 19 6.40 15.27 8.10
CA THR A 19 4.96 15.34 8.39
C THR A 19 4.30 14.09 7.81
N ASN A 20 3.89 13.18 8.70
CA ASN A 20 3.33 11.90 8.33
C ASN A 20 1.79 12.00 8.23
N LEU A 21 1.24 11.69 7.06
CA LEU A 21 -0.19 11.70 6.76
C LEU A 21 -0.67 10.28 6.43
N ASP A 22 -1.76 9.86 7.04
CA ASP A 22 -2.40 8.57 6.73
C ASP A 22 -3.92 8.68 6.88
N PHE A 23 -4.69 7.80 6.25
CA PHE A 23 -6.14 7.76 6.44
C PHE A 23 -6.50 7.45 7.90
N THR A 24 -5.77 6.51 8.52
CA THR A 24 -5.94 6.14 9.93
C THR A 24 -4.76 6.59 10.77
N SER A 25 -5.01 7.31 11.86
CA SER A 25 -3.96 7.65 12.83
C SER A 25 -3.88 6.58 13.91
N ASN A 26 -2.76 5.84 13.92
CA ASN A 26 -2.42 4.87 14.96
C ASN A 26 -1.40 5.41 15.98
N SER A 27 -0.94 6.65 15.79
CA SER A 27 0.10 7.29 16.60
C SER A 27 -0.08 8.81 16.58
N PRO A 28 0.24 9.54 17.69
CA PRO A 28 0.26 11.00 17.69
C PRO A 28 1.18 11.63 16.64
N ALA A 29 2.15 10.87 16.14
CA ALA A 29 3.07 11.30 15.08
C ALA A 29 2.44 11.25 13.66
N VAL A 30 1.20 10.75 13.53
CA VAL A 30 0.48 10.60 12.27
C VAL A 30 -0.77 11.47 12.27
N GLN A 31 -0.88 12.35 11.29
CA GLN A 31 -2.09 13.16 11.08
C GLN A 31 -3.08 12.37 10.22
N SER A 32 -4.27 12.10 10.77
CA SER A 32 -5.34 11.44 10.01
C SER A 32 -5.88 12.38 8.94
N HIS A 33 -5.70 12.03 7.67
CA HIS A 33 -6.14 12.84 6.54
C HIS A 33 -6.50 11.99 5.32
N ASP A 34 -7.62 12.32 4.68
CA ASP A 34 -8.05 11.67 3.44
C ASP A 34 -7.44 12.39 2.23
N LEU A 35 -6.41 11.78 1.64
CA LEU A 35 -5.67 12.35 0.51
C LEU A 35 -6.51 12.52 -0.76
N ARG A 36 -7.70 11.91 -0.86
CA ARG A 36 -8.67 12.19 -1.94
C ARG A 36 -9.24 13.60 -1.88
N ARG A 37 -9.08 14.28 -0.73
CA ARG A 37 -9.49 15.67 -0.51
C ARG A 37 -8.36 16.67 -0.78
N GLY A 38 -7.24 16.20 -1.31
CA GLY A 38 -6.02 16.99 -1.53
C GLY A 38 -5.07 16.95 -0.33
N ILE A 39 -3.87 17.49 -0.50
CA ILE A 39 -2.84 17.54 0.55
C ILE A 39 -3.03 18.83 1.35
N PRO A 40 -3.09 18.79 2.71
CA PRO A 40 -3.41 19.94 3.55
C PRO A 40 -2.20 20.88 3.74
N LEU A 41 -1.57 21.24 2.63
CA LEU A 41 -0.40 22.10 2.56
C LEU A 41 -0.57 23.11 1.43
N LYS A 42 0.02 24.30 1.60
CA LYS A 42 -0.01 25.37 0.59
C LYS A 42 0.82 24.99 -0.63
N ASP A 43 0.56 25.67 -1.74
CA ASP A 43 1.30 25.50 -2.98
C ASP A 43 2.76 25.91 -2.81
N GLY A 44 3.68 25.12 -3.35
CA GLY A 44 5.07 25.54 -3.48
C GLY A 44 5.88 25.59 -2.19
N VAL A 45 5.48 24.88 -1.12
CA VAL A 45 6.13 24.98 0.20
C VAL A 45 6.90 23.72 0.62
N ALA A 46 6.58 22.54 0.08
CA ALA A 46 7.29 21.30 0.42
C ALA A 46 8.62 21.19 -0.34
N ASP A 47 9.68 20.80 0.36
CA ASP A 47 10.98 20.45 -0.20
C ASP A 47 10.98 19.05 -0.82
N ALA A 48 10.32 18.09 -0.14
CA ALA A 48 10.17 16.74 -0.63
C ALA A 48 8.81 16.14 -0.26
N VAL A 49 8.31 15.28 -1.14
CA VAL A 49 7.14 14.44 -0.91
C VAL A 49 7.56 12.99 -1.14
N TYR A 50 7.21 12.13 -0.21
CA TYR A 50 7.44 10.68 -0.27
C TYR A 50 6.10 9.96 -0.13
N LEU A 51 5.90 8.95 -0.96
CA LEU A 51 4.79 8.02 -0.83
C LEU A 51 5.24 6.62 -1.24
N SER A 52 4.94 5.64 -0.40
CA SER A 52 5.37 4.25 -0.59
C SER A 52 4.21 3.30 -0.35
N HIS A 53 3.99 2.43 -1.32
CA HIS A 53 2.89 1.47 -1.35
C HIS A 53 1.53 2.13 -1.08
N LEU A 54 1.29 3.25 -1.79
CA LEU A 54 0.09 4.07 -1.67
C LEU A 54 -0.61 4.28 -3.01
N LEU A 55 0.15 4.62 -4.07
CA LEU A 55 -0.40 5.07 -5.35
C LEU A 55 -1.21 3.98 -6.07
N GLU A 56 -0.83 2.72 -5.91
CA GLU A 56 -1.49 1.54 -6.45
C GLU A 56 -2.91 1.35 -5.91
N HIS A 57 -3.22 1.89 -4.73
CA HIS A 57 -4.55 1.78 -4.11
C HIS A 57 -5.56 2.78 -4.70
N PHE A 58 -5.11 3.72 -5.54
CA PHE A 58 -5.98 4.67 -6.20
C PHE A 58 -6.38 4.20 -7.60
N PRO A 59 -7.66 4.33 -7.99
CA PRO A 59 -8.04 4.22 -9.38
C PRO A 59 -7.20 5.18 -10.23
N ARG A 60 -6.86 4.79 -11.45
CA ARG A 60 -5.92 5.53 -12.33
C ARG A 60 -6.15 7.05 -12.38
N LYS A 61 -7.41 7.49 -12.43
CA LYS A 61 -7.75 8.93 -12.43
C LYS A 61 -7.42 9.59 -11.09
N GLU A 62 -7.84 8.99 -9.98
CA GLU A 62 -7.59 9.53 -8.64
C GLU A 62 -6.09 9.51 -8.30
N GLY A 63 -5.36 8.48 -8.74
CA GLY A 63 -3.90 8.43 -8.62
C GLY A 63 -3.23 9.57 -9.38
N GLN A 64 -3.72 9.89 -10.59
CA GLN A 64 -3.25 11.05 -11.34
C GLN A 64 -3.57 12.38 -10.63
N ASP A 65 -4.73 12.48 -9.98
CA ASP A 65 -5.12 13.66 -9.20
C ASP A 65 -4.23 13.80 -7.94
N LEU A 66 -3.87 12.70 -7.27
CA LEU A 66 -2.91 12.69 -6.17
C LEU A 66 -1.51 13.16 -6.61
N LEU A 67 -1.01 12.68 -7.76
CA LEU A 67 0.28 13.15 -8.29
C LEU A 67 0.28 14.65 -8.59
N LYS A 68 -0.84 15.21 -9.09
CA LYS A 68 -0.98 16.66 -9.28
C LYS A 68 -0.99 17.42 -7.96
N GLU A 69 -1.59 16.85 -6.91
CA GLU A 69 -1.52 17.44 -5.56
C GLU A 69 -0.10 17.43 -5.00
N CYS A 70 0.66 16.33 -5.19
CA CYS A 70 2.08 16.29 -4.87
C CYS A 70 2.86 17.38 -5.62
N TYR A 71 2.58 17.55 -6.92
CA TYR A 71 3.17 18.62 -7.72
C TYR A 71 2.80 20.01 -7.18
N ARG A 72 1.53 20.23 -6.82
CA ARG A 72 1.06 21.53 -6.29
C ARG A 72 1.85 21.94 -5.05
N VAL A 73 1.98 21.05 -4.07
CA VAL A 73 2.59 21.36 -2.77
C VAL A 73 4.10 21.49 -2.81
N LEU A 74 4.78 20.80 -3.74
CA LEU A 74 6.23 20.90 -3.91
C LEU A 74 6.65 22.30 -4.36
N ARG A 75 7.77 22.82 -3.86
CA ARG A 75 8.43 24.01 -4.40
C ARG A 75 9.18 23.68 -5.70
N ARG A 76 9.63 24.72 -6.42
CA ARG A 76 10.53 24.52 -7.57
C ARG A 76 11.84 23.87 -7.11
N GLY A 77 12.29 22.87 -7.85
CA GLY A 77 13.40 21.98 -7.50
C GLY A 77 13.07 20.98 -6.39
N GLY A 78 11.81 20.89 -5.94
CA GLY A 78 11.38 19.90 -4.97
C GLY A 78 11.30 18.49 -5.55
N VAL A 79 11.54 17.48 -4.72
CA VAL A 79 11.64 16.07 -5.12
C VAL A 79 10.37 15.32 -4.72
N LEU A 80 9.77 14.60 -5.67
CA LEU A 80 8.78 13.57 -5.38
C LEU A 80 9.47 12.20 -5.47
N ARG A 81 9.40 11.41 -4.40
CA ARG A 81 9.79 10.00 -4.39
C ARG A 81 8.55 9.12 -4.29
N VAL A 82 8.38 8.21 -5.25
CA VAL A 82 7.27 7.27 -5.35
C VAL A 82 7.80 5.85 -5.31
N VAL A 83 7.24 5.04 -4.44
CA VAL A 83 7.56 3.61 -4.32
C VAL A 83 6.28 2.80 -4.48
N VAL A 84 6.28 1.86 -5.42
CA VAL A 84 5.13 1.00 -5.77
C VAL A 84 5.61 -0.42 -6.03
N PRO A 85 4.73 -1.44 -5.98
CA PRO A 85 5.05 -2.78 -6.45
C PRO A 85 5.57 -2.77 -7.89
N ASP A 86 6.69 -3.48 -8.15
CA ASP A 86 7.30 -3.53 -9.47
C ASP A 86 6.57 -4.53 -10.38
N LEU A 87 5.68 -4.01 -11.23
CA LEU A 87 4.96 -4.82 -12.22
C LEU A 87 5.91 -5.51 -13.20
N GLU A 88 6.95 -4.82 -13.65
CA GLU A 88 7.87 -5.30 -14.67
C GLU A 88 8.70 -6.48 -14.16
N ARG A 89 9.26 -6.35 -12.97
CA ARG A 89 9.99 -7.43 -12.29
C ARG A 89 9.08 -8.62 -12.00
N THR A 90 7.86 -8.37 -11.53
CA THR A 90 6.88 -9.43 -11.26
C THR A 90 6.49 -10.17 -12.53
N ALA A 91 6.21 -9.46 -13.63
CA ALA A 91 5.89 -10.06 -14.91
C ALA A 91 7.05 -10.87 -15.50
N ARG A 92 8.30 -10.38 -15.42
CA ARG A 92 9.48 -11.14 -15.85
C ARG A 92 9.67 -12.43 -15.07
N LEU A 93 9.49 -12.40 -13.75
CA LEU A 93 9.62 -13.58 -12.91
C LEU A 93 8.48 -14.58 -13.14
N TYR A 94 7.27 -14.09 -13.41
CA TYR A 94 6.17 -14.93 -13.88
C TYR A 94 6.53 -15.65 -15.17
N LEU A 95 7.04 -14.94 -16.19
CA LEU A 95 7.42 -15.54 -17.47
C LEU A 95 8.56 -16.56 -17.29
N GLN A 96 9.57 -16.23 -16.49
CA GLN A 96 10.65 -17.15 -16.16
C GLN A 96 10.13 -18.41 -15.46
N ALA A 97 9.20 -18.27 -14.51
CA ALA A 97 8.63 -19.41 -13.81
C ALA A 97 7.78 -20.28 -14.74
N LEU A 98 6.97 -19.67 -15.61
CA LEU A 98 6.18 -20.36 -16.62
C LEU A 98 7.07 -21.17 -17.57
N GLU A 99 8.11 -20.57 -18.13
CA GLU A 99 9.01 -21.23 -19.07
C GLU A 99 9.71 -22.45 -18.45
N ASN A 100 10.14 -22.34 -17.19
CA ASN A 100 10.82 -23.44 -16.49
C ASN A 100 9.84 -24.55 -16.06
N ALA A 101 8.63 -24.20 -15.62
CA ALA A 101 7.59 -25.18 -15.32
C ALA A 101 7.20 -25.98 -16.57
N LEU A 102 7.07 -25.31 -17.73
CA LEU A 102 6.79 -25.98 -19.01
C LEU A 102 7.92 -26.92 -19.47
N ARG A 103 9.16 -26.71 -19.02
CA ARG A 103 10.31 -27.61 -19.26
C ARG A 103 10.34 -28.81 -18.30
N GLY A 104 9.42 -28.88 -17.33
CA GLY A 104 9.32 -29.97 -16.36
C GLY A 104 10.23 -29.82 -15.14
N TYR A 105 10.75 -28.61 -14.86
CA TYR A 105 11.50 -28.36 -13.63
C TYR A 105 10.53 -28.20 -12.44
N GLN A 106 10.37 -29.25 -11.64
CA GLN A 106 9.36 -29.34 -10.59
C GLN A 106 9.44 -28.21 -9.55
N GLU A 107 10.63 -27.70 -9.22
CA GLU A 107 10.77 -26.59 -8.28
C GLU A 107 10.12 -25.29 -8.81
N TRP A 108 10.03 -25.14 -10.14
CA TRP A 108 9.47 -23.96 -10.78
C TRP A 108 7.95 -24.00 -10.89
N GLU A 109 7.30 -25.16 -10.75
CA GLU A 109 5.84 -25.25 -10.67
C GLU A 109 5.32 -24.46 -9.45
N LEU A 110 5.98 -24.64 -8.29
CA LEU A 110 5.62 -23.94 -7.06
C LEU A 110 5.90 -22.43 -7.14
N ARG A 111 7.00 -22.05 -7.81
CA ARG A 111 7.31 -20.63 -8.06
C ARG A 111 6.31 -20.01 -9.01
N TYR A 112 5.88 -20.75 -10.03
CA TYR A 112 4.84 -20.32 -10.95
C TYR A 112 3.52 -20.05 -10.21
N ASP A 113 3.10 -20.97 -9.34
CA ASP A 113 1.90 -20.80 -8.52
C ASP A 113 2.00 -19.55 -7.63
N TRP A 114 3.16 -19.33 -7.00
CA TRP A 114 3.41 -18.12 -6.22
C TRP A 114 3.35 -16.85 -7.08
N MET A 115 4.01 -16.84 -8.24
CA MET A 115 4.03 -15.66 -9.12
C MET A 115 2.64 -15.32 -9.66
N MET A 116 1.82 -16.33 -9.97
CA MET A 116 0.42 -16.15 -10.33
C MET A 116 -0.38 -15.53 -9.18
N LEU A 117 -0.20 -16.08 -7.98
CA LEU A 117 -0.88 -15.59 -6.80
C LEU A 117 -0.51 -14.13 -6.51
N GLU A 118 0.78 -13.80 -6.52
CA GLU A 118 1.24 -12.44 -6.27
C GLU A 118 0.76 -11.43 -7.32
N LEU A 119 0.81 -11.80 -8.60
CA LEU A 119 0.38 -10.94 -9.70
C LEU A 119 -1.14 -10.65 -9.65
N TYR A 120 -1.96 -11.65 -9.33
CA TYR A 120 -3.42 -11.52 -9.37
C TYR A 120 -4.03 -11.15 -8.03
N ASP A 121 -3.65 -11.80 -6.93
CA ASP A 121 -4.31 -11.66 -5.63
C ASP A 121 -4.29 -10.21 -5.14
N GLN A 122 -3.23 -9.45 -5.44
CA GLN A 122 -3.15 -8.01 -5.12
C GLN A 122 -4.25 -7.17 -5.79
N THR A 123 -4.76 -7.58 -6.96
CA THR A 123 -5.73 -6.81 -7.77
C THR A 123 -7.14 -7.40 -7.78
N VAL A 124 -7.30 -8.70 -7.49
CA VAL A 124 -8.59 -9.41 -7.63
C VAL A 124 -9.19 -9.93 -6.34
N ARG A 125 -8.48 -9.88 -5.20
CA ARG A 125 -8.99 -10.44 -3.93
C ARG A 125 -10.32 -9.81 -3.51
N GLU A 126 -11.18 -10.61 -2.89
CA GLU A 126 -12.48 -10.18 -2.35
C GLU A 126 -12.54 -10.28 -0.81
N THR A 127 -11.44 -10.74 -0.19
CA THR A 127 -11.31 -10.96 1.25
C THR A 127 -9.96 -10.47 1.75
N SER A 128 -9.91 -10.10 3.03
CA SER A 128 -8.69 -9.58 3.65
C SER A 128 -7.57 -10.63 3.62
N GLY A 129 -6.38 -10.23 3.21
CA GLY A 129 -5.22 -11.13 3.05
C GLY A 129 -5.26 -12.07 1.81
N GLY A 130 -6.43 -12.32 1.23
CA GLY A 130 -6.60 -13.07 -0.01
C GLY A 130 -5.97 -14.46 -0.02
N GLY A 131 -5.66 -14.96 -1.22
CA GLY A 131 -4.99 -16.25 -1.40
C GLY A 131 -3.55 -16.26 -0.87
N MET A 132 -2.87 -15.10 -0.77
CA MET A 132 -1.54 -15.02 -0.15
C MET A 132 -1.57 -15.41 1.33
N LEU A 133 -2.58 -14.99 2.08
CA LEU A 133 -2.74 -15.42 3.47
C LEU A 133 -3.04 -16.92 3.56
N GLU A 134 -3.89 -17.45 2.68
CA GLU A 134 -4.18 -18.89 2.61
C GLU A 134 -2.91 -19.71 2.31
N TYR A 135 -2.03 -19.21 1.43
CA TYR A 135 -0.74 -19.81 1.15
C TYR A 135 0.15 -19.90 2.40
N PHE A 136 0.21 -18.84 3.21
CA PHE A 136 1.01 -18.83 4.45
C PHE A 136 0.43 -19.70 5.56
N GLN A 137 -0.88 -19.95 5.55
CA GLN A 137 -1.54 -20.78 6.55
C GLN A 137 -1.40 -22.29 6.27
N GLN A 138 -0.80 -22.69 5.15
CA GLN A 138 -0.55 -24.09 4.85
C GLN A 138 0.44 -24.70 5.86
N LYS A 139 0.18 -25.96 6.28
CA LYS A 139 1.02 -26.69 7.24
C LYS A 139 2.50 -26.76 6.84
N THR A 140 2.78 -26.67 5.55
CA THR A 140 4.15 -26.61 5.02
C THR A 140 4.17 -25.64 3.85
N VAL A 141 4.71 -24.44 4.10
CA VAL A 141 4.96 -23.45 3.05
C VAL A 141 6.16 -23.93 2.24
N ARG A 142 5.90 -24.41 1.01
CA ARG A 142 6.96 -24.80 0.06
C ARG A 142 7.61 -23.55 -0.54
N GLU A 143 8.87 -23.65 -1.00
CA GLU A 143 9.66 -22.52 -1.53
C GLU A 143 9.69 -21.26 -0.63
N ARG A 144 9.74 -21.44 0.70
CA ARG A 144 9.71 -20.34 1.67
C ARG A 144 10.78 -19.28 1.43
N SER A 145 12.00 -19.68 1.05
CA SER A 145 13.11 -18.76 0.77
C SER A 145 12.78 -17.82 -0.38
N PHE A 146 12.22 -18.34 -1.47
CA PHE A 146 11.81 -17.56 -2.63
C PHE A 146 10.74 -16.52 -2.26
N VAL A 147 9.73 -16.94 -1.49
CA VAL A 147 8.66 -16.02 -1.06
C VAL A 147 9.17 -14.94 -0.10
N LEU A 148 10.06 -15.31 0.83
CA LEU A 148 10.68 -14.36 1.77
C LEU A 148 11.59 -13.35 1.06
N GLU A 149 12.27 -13.76 0.00
CA GLU A 149 13.09 -12.86 -0.83
C GLU A 149 12.23 -11.80 -1.52
N ARG A 150 11.01 -12.16 -1.95
CA ARG A 150 10.09 -11.24 -2.64
C ARG A 150 9.43 -10.26 -1.69
N LEU A 151 8.77 -10.75 -0.66
CA LEU A 151 7.95 -9.93 0.24
C LEU A 151 8.73 -9.29 1.40
N GLY A 152 10.01 -9.62 1.55
CA GLY A 152 10.88 -9.06 2.58
C GLY A 152 10.38 -9.27 4.02
N GLY A 153 10.43 -8.21 4.83
CA GLY A 153 10.12 -8.27 6.25
C GLY A 153 8.65 -8.58 6.59
N GLU A 154 7.71 -8.28 5.69
CA GLU A 154 6.28 -8.50 5.91
C GLU A 154 5.93 -9.99 5.90
N ALA A 155 6.46 -10.76 4.94
CA ALA A 155 6.27 -12.20 4.93
C ALA A 155 6.87 -12.87 6.16
N ARG A 156 8.01 -12.37 6.68
CA ARG A 156 8.55 -12.88 7.95
C ARG A 156 7.57 -12.72 9.12
N ARG A 157 6.80 -11.63 9.16
CA ARG A 157 5.77 -11.41 10.20
C ARG A 157 4.58 -12.34 10.03
N LEU A 158 4.09 -12.51 8.80
CA LEU A 158 2.95 -13.37 8.48
C LEU A 158 3.26 -14.87 8.63
N MET A 159 4.51 -15.28 8.42
CA MET A 159 4.97 -16.67 8.54
C MET A 159 5.48 -17.06 9.94
N ARG A 160 5.40 -16.19 10.96
CA ARG A 160 5.72 -16.60 12.34
C ARG A 160 4.67 -17.62 12.80
N PRO A 161 5.06 -18.75 13.42
CA PRO A 161 4.11 -19.65 14.04
C PRO A 161 3.17 -18.85 14.95
N VAL A 162 1.87 -19.12 14.87
CA VAL A 162 0.87 -18.56 15.80
C VAL A 162 1.08 -19.23 17.16
N GLU A 163 2.17 -18.89 17.84
CA GLU A 163 2.37 -19.17 19.26
C GLU A 163 2.15 -17.85 20.00
N ALA A 164 1.04 -17.81 20.76
CA ALA A 164 0.61 -16.76 21.67
C ALA A 164 0.18 -15.41 21.05
N CYS A 165 -1.06 -15.36 20.54
CA CYS A 165 -1.89 -14.16 20.63
C CYS A 165 -3.23 -14.52 21.31
N THR A 166 -3.13 -14.94 22.58
CA THR A 166 -4.22 -14.88 23.55
C THR A 166 -3.95 -13.74 24.51
N SER A 167 -4.99 -12.93 24.79
CA SER A 167 -5.02 -11.68 25.56
C SER A 167 -4.48 -10.47 24.77
N GLN A 168 -5.26 -9.42 24.52
CA GLN A 168 -6.05 -8.68 25.50
C GLN A 168 -7.43 -8.26 24.97
N GLN A 169 -8.47 -8.72 25.66
CA GLN A 169 -9.79 -8.10 25.67
C GLN A 169 -9.71 -6.78 26.45
N GLY A 170 -9.68 -5.66 25.75
CA GLY A 170 -9.88 -4.33 26.32
C GLY A 170 -11.36 -4.10 26.65
N ARG A 171 -11.66 -4.03 27.95
CA ARG A 171 -12.99 -3.86 28.55
C ARG A 171 -13.66 -2.55 28.10
N ARG A 172 -14.95 -2.64 27.78
CA ARG A 172 -15.88 -1.51 27.62
C ARG A 172 -16.15 -0.85 28.97
N HIS A 173 -16.09 0.48 29.02
CA HIS A 173 -16.78 1.27 30.03
C HIS A 173 -17.76 2.22 29.35
N SER A 174 -19.00 2.17 29.83
CA SER A 174 -20.13 3.03 29.45
C SER A 174 -20.21 4.24 30.35
N SER A 175 -20.56 5.40 29.79
CA SER A 175 -21.38 6.39 30.47
C SER A 175 -22.27 7.13 29.45
N LEU A 176 -23.47 7.47 29.89
CA LEU A 176 -24.61 7.93 29.12
C LEU A 176 -24.78 9.47 29.23
N THR A 177 -25.65 10.00 28.35
CA THR A 177 -26.27 11.36 28.25
C THR A 177 -25.55 12.32 27.27
N ALA A 178 -26.21 13.07 26.37
CA ALA A 178 -27.59 13.17 25.89
C ALA A 178 -27.58 13.91 24.51
N GLY A 179 -28.59 13.72 23.66
CA GLY A 179 -28.80 14.57 22.46
C GLY A 179 -29.42 13.84 21.26
N VAL A 180 -30.70 14.09 21.01
CA VAL A 180 -31.57 13.44 20.01
C VAL A 180 -31.48 14.18 18.66
N PHE A 181 -30.97 13.54 17.60
CA PHE A 181 -31.52 13.47 16.22
C PHE A 181 -30.50 12.85 15.24
N LEU A 182 -30.97 11.93 14.36
CA LEU A 182 -30.28 11.12 13.31
C LEU A 182 -30.13 9.61 13.61
N ARG A 183 -31.27 8.95 13.87
CA ARG A 183 -31.39 7.47 13.98
C ARG A 183 -31.61 6.81 12.62
N LEU A 184 -30.53 6.44 11.96
CA LEU A 184 -30.48 5.32 10.98
C LEU A 184 -29.11 4.64 10.89
N ARG A 185 -28.12 5.10 11.68
CA ARG A 185 -26.74 4.59 11.67
C ARG A 185 -26.37 3.64 12.81
N GLN A 186 -27.27 3.39 13.77
CA GLN A 186 -26.98 2.63 15.01
C GLN A 186 -27.62 1.24 15.08
N LEU A 187 -27.91 0.59 13.95
CA LEU A 187 -28.16 -0.85 14.00
C LEU A 187 -26.82 -1.56 14.23
N PRO A 188 -26.75 -2.58 15.11
CA PRO A 188 -25.58 -3.45 15.21
C PRO A 188 -25.19 -3.90 13.80
N SER A 189 -23.91 -3.84 13.45
CA SER A 189 -23.41 -4.13 12.08
C SER A 189 -23.99 -5.43 11.51
N VAL A 190 -24.15 -6.43 12.37
CA VAL A 190 -24.76 -7.74 12.07
C VAL A 190 -26.26 -7.64 11.73
N ALA A 191 -27.04 -6.87 12.50
CA ALA A 191 -28.47 -6.69 12.23
C ALA A 191 -28.70 -5.92 10.91
N ARG A 192 -27.87 -4.90 10.65
CA ARG A 192 -27.87 -4.15 9.39
C ARG A 192 -27.49 -5.03 8.20
N ALA A 193 -26.48 -5.88 8.35
CA ALA A 193 -26.08 -6.84 7.31
C ALA A 193 -27.20 -7.84 6.99
N LYS A 194 -27.84 -8.42 8.02
CA LYS A 194 -28.99 -9.33 7.84
C LYS A 194 -30.17 -8.65 7.14
N PHE A 195 -30.51 -7.42 7.53
CA PHE A 195 -31.56 -6.64 6.89
C PHE A 195 -31.24 -6.34 5.43
N LEU A 196 -30.03 -5.87 5.12
CA LEU A 196 -29.60 -5.60 3.75
C LEU A 196 -29.61 -6.87 2.89
N ARG A 197 -29.17 -8.00 3.44
CA ARG A 197 -29.22 -9.29 2.74
C ARG A 197 -30.65 -9.73 2.41
N LEU A 198 -31.59 -9.47 3.33
CA LEU A 198 -33.00 -9.78 3.11
C LEU A 198 -33.60 -8.87 2.02
N MET A 199 -33.32 -7.57 2.06
CA MET A 199 -33.87 -6.58 1.13
C MET A 199 -33.31 -6.69 -0.29
N LEU A 200 -32.01 -6.93 -0.42
CA LEU A 200 -31.31 -7.01 -1.71
C LEU A 200 -31.36 -8.42 -2.32
N GLY A 201 -31.70 -9.44 -1.52
CA GLY A 201 -31.51 -10.82 -1.91
C GLY A 201 -30.02 -11.22 -1.95
N GLY A 202 -29.76 -12.52 -2.16
CA GLY A 202 -28.41 -13.07 -2.03
C GLY A 202 -27.40 -12.56 -3.07
N ARG A 203 -27.84 -12.37 -4.33
CA ARG A 203 -26.97 -11.94 -5.43
C ARG A 203 -26.50 -10.50 -5.26
N ASP A 204 -27.43 -9.57 -5.03
CA ASP A 204 -27.10 -8.15 -4.95
C ASP A 204 -26.40 -7.82 -3.62
N TYR A 205 -26.71 -8.55 -2.54
CA TYR A 205 -25.95 -8.43 -1.30
C TYR A 205 -24.50 -8.88 -1.47
N ARG A 206 -24.23 -9.96 -2.21
CA ARG A 206 -22.86 -10.37 -2.55
C ARG A 206 -22.15 -9.30 -3.37
N ALA A 207 -22.82 -8.72 -4.37
CA ALA A 207 -22.24 -7.61 -5.15
C ALA A 207 -21.90 -6.40 -4.28
N LEU A 208 -22.74 -6.09 -3.26
CA LEU A 208 -22.46 -5.05 -2.28
C LEU A 208 -21.26 -5.39 -1.38
N GLU A 209 -21.09 -6.65 -0.97
CA GLU A 209 -19.94 -7.09 -0.18
C GLU A 209 -18.64 -6.97 -0.97
N VAL A 210 -18.62 -7.47 -2.22
CA VAL A 210 -17.48 -7.32 -3.13
C VAL A 210 -17.18 -5.85 -3.40
N GLY A 211 -18.21 -5.06 -3.71
CA GLY A 211 -18.07 -3.62 -3.96
C GLY A 211 -17.52 -2.86 -2.75
N ARG A 212 -17.99 -3.19 -1.54
CA ARG A 212 -17.42 -2.64 -0.30
C ARG A 212 -15.97 -3.04 -0.20
N PHE A 213 -15.64 -4.33 -0.29
CA PHE A 213 -14.28 -4.83 -0.16
C PHE A 213 -13.32 -4.13 -1.13
N ARG A 214 -13.68 -4.03 -2.41
CA ARG A 214 -12.89 -3.33 -3.43
C ARG A 214 -12.70 -1.84 -3.18
N LEU A 215 -13.51 -1.20 -2.34
CA LEU A 215 -13.32 0.21 -1.95
C LEU A 215 -12.45 0.37 -0.68
N HIS A 216 -11.99 -0.72 -0.08
CA HIS A 216 -11.01 -0.69 1.02
C HIS A 216 -9.59 -0.57 0.46
N GLY A 217 -8.66 -0.13 1.32
CA GLY A 217 -7.26 0.09 0.97
C GLY A 217 -6.41 -1.17 0.82
N GLU A 218 -6.99 -2.38 0.82
CA GLU A 218 -6.22 -3.62 0.59
C GLU A 218 -6.05 -3.97 -0.89
N VAL A 219 -6.93 -3.47 -1.77
CA VAL A 219 -6.90 -3.82 -3.19
C VAL A 219 -6.03 -2.83 -3.96
N HIS A 220 -5.12 -3.35 -4.77
CA HIS A 220 -4.39 -2.57 -5.76
C HIS A 220 -5.35 -2.30 -6.93
N GLN A 221 -5.73 -1.05 -7.12
CA GLN A 221 -6.57 -0.60 -8.23
C GLN A 221 -5.78 -0.40 -9.52
N TRP A 222 -4.46 -0.25 -9.40
CA TRP A 222 -3.56 -0.09 -10.54
C TRP A 222 -2.15 -0.60 -10.19
N MET A 223 -1.37 -0.97 -11.19
CA MET A 223 0.04 -1.35 -11.04
C MET A 223 0.88 -0.55 -12.03
N TYR A 224 2.16 -0.39 -11.71
CA TYR A 224 3.07 0.42 -12.52
C TYR A 224 4.37 -0.33 -12.81
N ASP A 225 4.84 -0.15 -14.05
CA ASP A 225 6.22 -0.35 -14.45
C ASP A 225 6.94 1.00 -14.55
N GLN A 226 8.23 0.99 -14.86
CA GLN A 226 9.03 2.21 -14.97
C GLN A 226 8.45 3.20 -16.00
N PHE A 227 7.97 2.70 -17.15
CA PHE A 227 7.47 3.53 -18.23
C PHE A 227 6.13 4.19 -17.88
N SER A 228 5.19 3.42 -17.38
CA SER A 228 3.84 3.88 -17.03
C SER A 228 3.84 4.83 -15.84
N LEU A 229 4.70 4.60 -14.83
CA LEU A 229 4.90 5.55 -13.73
C LEU A 229 5.55 6.85 -14.22
N ALA A 230 6.63 6.78 -15.01
CA ALA A 230 7.25 7.96 -15.62
C ALA A 230 6.23 8.78 -16.44
N ARG A 231 5.35 8.11 -17.19
CA ARG A 231 4.29 8.78 -17.96
C ARG A 231 3.25 9.45 -17.06
N ALA A 232 2.85 8.82 -15.96
CA ALA A 232 1.91 9.40 -14.99
C ALA A 232 2.51 10.65 -14.31
N LEU A 233 3.78 10.57 -13.91
CA LEU A 233 4.55 11.68 -13.34
C LEU A 233 4.64 12.86 -14.31
N ARG A 234 5.03 12.60 -15.57
CA ARG A 234 5.08 13.63 -16.62
C ARG A 234 3.72 14.28 -16.86
N SER A 235 2.66 13.50 -16.84
CA SER A 235 1.28 14.00 -17.01
C SER A 235 0.81 14.87 -15.84
N ALA A 236 1.44 14.76 -14.66
CA ALA A 236 1.22 15.64 -13.52
C ALA A 236 2.08 16.91 -13.55
N GLY A 237 3.02 17.03 -14.49
CA GLY A 237 3.92 18.18 -14.64
C GLY A 237 5.35 17.95 -14.13
N PHE A 238 5.67 16.77 -13.63
CA PHE A 238 7.03 16.45 -13.20
C PHE A 238 7.97 16.23 -14.39
N GLU A 239 9.24 16.54 -14.16
CA GLU A 239 10.35 16.30 -15.09
C GLU A 239 11.41 15.39 -14.47
N GLN A 240 12.36 14.94 -15.28
CA GLN A 240 13.51 14.14 -14.85
C GLN A 240 13.12 12.91 -14.00
N SER A 241 12.09 12.19 -14.45
CA SER A 241 11.64 10.95 -13.79
C SER A 241 12.67 9.83 -13.98
N LEU A 242 13.26 9.34 -12.91
CA LEU A 242 14.34 8.35 -12.92
C LEU A 242 14.03 7.22 -11.92
N ALA A 243 14.41 5.99 -12.28
CA ALA A 243 14.45 4.90 -11.32
C ALA A 243 15.71 5.05 -10.46
N VAL A 244 15.59 4.79 -9.16
CA VAL A 244 16.66 4.95 -8.16
C VAL A 244 16.71 3.73 -7.24
N GLY A 245 17.79 3.57 -6.47
CA GLY A 245 17.85 2.57 -5.41
C GLY A 245 17.04 2.93 -4.14
N PRO A 246 16.90 2.00 -3.19
CA PRO A 246 16.21 2.24 -1.91
C PRO A 246 16.95 3.24 -1.01
N THR A 247 18.27 3.35 -1.13
CA THR A 247 19.13 4.25 -0.33
C THR A 247 19.64 5.45 -1.14
N GLU A 248 19.43 5.47 -2.45
CA GLU A 248 19.83 6.53 -3.36
C GLU A 248 18.68 7.52 -3.53
N SER A 249 18.94 8.81 -3.33
CA SER A 249 17.92 9.84 -3.46
C SER A 249 18.53 11.23 -3.67
N GLN A 250 17.80 12.09 -4.37
CA GLN A 250 18.06 13.52 -4.41
C GLN A 250 17.58 14.25 -3.14
N ILE A 251 16.84 13.58 -2.26
CA ILE A 251 16.41 14.10 -0.96
C ILE A 251 17.61 14.03 0.01
N PRO A 252 18.07 15.16 0.57
CA PRO A 252 19.23 15.15 1.47
C PRO A 252 18.99 14.29 2.72
N GLY A 253 19.98 13.47 3.08
CA GLY A 253 19.91 12.59 4.25
C GLY A 253 18.97 11.39 4.10
N TRP A 254 18.56 11.03 2.88
CA TRP A 254 17.55 9.98 2.64
C TRP A 254 17.81 8.65 3.38
N ALA A 255 19.02 8.13 3.28
CA ALA A 255 19.39 6.86 3.91
C ALA A 255 19.31 6.89 5.44
N GLU A 256 19.38 8.07 6.06
CA GLU A 256 19.29 8.24 7.53
C GLU A 256 17.84 8.23 8.03
N PHE A 257 16.85 8.37 7.14
CA PHE A 257 15.44 8.32 7.52
C PHE A 257 14.91 6.89 7.69
N TYR A 258 15.59 5.88 7.12
CA TYR A 258 15.21 4.47 7.17
C TYR A 258 13.75 4.20 6.73
N LEU A 259 13.28 4.95 5.72
CA LEU A 259 11.93 4.81 5.17
C LEU A 259 11.83 3.64 4.17
N ASP A 260 12.83 3.49 3.29
CA ASP A 260 12.92 2.42 2.28
C ASP A 260 13.93 1.30 2.64
N SER A 261 14.69 1.50 3.71
CA SER A 261 15.70 0.56 4.20
C SER A 261 15.63 0.44 5.72
N GLU A 262 16.11 -0.67 6.24
CA GLU A 262 16.31 -0.90 7.67
C GLU A 262 17.66 -0.32 8.13
N PRO A 263 17.87 -0.11 9.45
CA PRO A 263 19.14 0.37 9.99
C PRO A 263 20.36 -0.51 9.68
N ASP A 264 20.15 -1.80 9.40
CA ASP A 264 21.21 -2.73 9.00
C ASP A 264 21.50 -2.72 7.48
N GLY A 265 20.83 -1.84 6.74
CA GLY A 265 20.94 -1.70 5.28
C GLY A 265 20.05 -2.66 4.48
N ALA A 266 19.27 -3.53 5.12
CA ALA A 266 18.31 -4.37 4.41
C ALA A 266 17.21 -3.53 3.76
N VAL A 267 16.76 -3.93 2.57
CA VAL A 267 15.67 -3.24 1.87
C VAL A 267 14.33 -3.60 2.52
N TYR A 268 13.47 -2.60 2.76
CA TYR A 268 12.18 -2.82 3.42
C TYR A 268 11.24 -3.71 2.57
N LYS A 269 11.06 -3.33 1.31
CA LYS A 269 10.17 -3.97 0.32
C LYS A 269 10.94 -4.24 -0.98
N PRO A 270 11.71 -5.33 -1.03
CA PRO A 270 12.72 -5.57 -2.07
C PRO A 270 12.16 -5.79 -3.48
N ASP A 271 10.86 -6.01 -3.61
CA ASP A 271 10.10 -6.16 -4.86
C ASP A 271 9.52 -4.83 -5.38
N SER A 272 9.91 -3.69 -4.80
CA SER A 272 9.39 -2.38 -5.19
C SER A 272 10.16 -1.74 -6.35
N LEU A 273 9.44 -0.95 -7.13
CA LEU A 273 9.96 0.04 -8.05
C LEU A 273 10.06 1.39 -7.31
N TYR A 274 11.26 1.95 -7.26
CA TYR A 274 11.53 3.26 -6.67
C TYR A 274 11.78 4.27 -7.78
N MET A 275 11.00 5.35 -7.81
CA MET A 275 11.18 6.42 -8.78
C MET A 275 11.20 7.79 -8.11
N GLU A 276 12.04 8.66 -8.63
CA GLU A 276 12.08 10.08 -8.27
C GLU A 276 11.77 10.96 -9.47
N ALA A 277 11.13 12.10 -9.22
CA ALA A 277 10.91 13.13 -10.22
C ALA A 277 10.96 14.52 -9.60
N LEU A 278 11.30 15.53 -10.41
CA LEU A 278 11.49 16.90 -9.97
C LEU A 278 10.36 17.81 -10.43
N LYS A 279 10.01 18.78 -9.59
CA LYS A 279 9.21 19.94 -10.02
C LYS A 279 10.15 21.00 -10.61
N PRO A 280 9.99 21.39 -11.89
CA PRO A 280 10.88 22.38 -12.52
C PRO A 280 10.75 23.79 -11.93
#